data_AF-A8N1E2-F1
#
_entry.id   AF-A8N1E2-F1
#
_cell.length_a   1.000
_cell.length_b   1.000
_cell.length_c   1.000
_cell.angle_alpha   90.00
_cell.angle_beta   90.00
_cell.angle_gamma   90.00
#
_symmetry.space_group_name_H-M   'P 1'
#
loop_
_entity.id
_entity.type
_entity.pdbx_description
1 polymer ?
#
loop_
_entity_poly.entity_id
_entity_poly.type
_entity_poly.pdbx_seq_one_letter_code
_entity_poly.pdbx_strand_id
1 'polypeptide(L)'
;MGKSDDGARGSFDSDQPPPFSIYKAKTNQVDNLEGRHDIAAHDAHLNTDGEALYRFILDQSSENKPMLRLDIDGSSISNMTGTPLTKTDFSFYIDVPLPAELASQGVQWSLSDDEPAYRGRSSREVEKDNKKDKASSSQVKAYLKEREARRESGLPPWAMNLPSDQLPIRGEGMSEAKYIEKLWGLEQNAWKSSKSLREWADDFCNASKSLKEFAFQQEVYGWDFNKLRSLLRKTVEEQLGYKGDLSLDRWNVRGRIYVRPDSTFSKLVSKIWHGGGIWKPGSRNELD
;
A
#
# COMPACT_ATOMS: atom_id res chain seq x y z
N MET A 1 -58.39 -38.85 46.33
CA MET A 1 -57.58 -38.00 47.22
C MET A 1 -56.14 -38.42 47.01
N GLY A 2 -55.31 -37.57 46.38
CA GLY A 2 -53.92 -37.90 46.02
C GLY A 2 -53.54 -37.31 44.65
N LYS A 3 -53.11 -36.04 44.68
CA LYS A 3 -52.57 -35.24 43.58
C LYS A 3 -51.11 -35.63 43.27
N SER A 4 -50.62 -35.10 42.13
CA SER A 4 -49.24 -34.69 41.80
C SER A 4 -48.22 -35.82 41.53
N ASP A 5 -47.28 -35.73 40.58
CA ASP A 5 -46.65 -34.55 39.99
C ASP A 5 -46.22 -34.72 38.52
N ASP A 6 -46.24 -33.57 37.84
CA ASP A 6 -45.77 -33.29 36.49
C ASP A 6 -44.24 -33.43 36.36
N GLY A 7 -43.80 -34.27 35.40
CA GLY A 7 -42.42 -34.32 34.93
C GLY A 7 -42.25 -33.43 33.69
N ALA A 8 -41.77 -32.21 33.92
CA ALA A 8 -41.54 -31.17 32.92
C ALA A 8 -40.73 -31.64 31.70
N ARG A 9 -41.36 -31.60 30.52
CA ARG A 9 -40.66 -31.51 29.23
C ARG A 9 -40.17 -30.08 29.08
N GLY A 10 -38.88 -29.85 29.35
CA GLY A 10 -38.21 -28.60 29.00
C GLY A 10 -38.26 -28.40 27.49
N SER A 11 -39.09 -27.47 27.05
CA SER A 11 -39.00 -26.89 25.71
C SER A 11 -37.70 -26.10 25.65
N PHE A 12 -36.72 -26.60 24.90
CA PHE A 12 -35.62 -25.77 24.47
C PHE A 12 -36.19 -24.69 23.54
N ASP A 13 -36.15 -23.44 23.99
CA ASP A 13 -36.38 -22.24 23.20
C ASP A 13 -35.50 -22.29 21.94
N SER A 14 -36.07 -22.73 20.81
CA SER A 14 -35.41 -22.72 19.51
C SER A 14 -35.69 -21.45 18.70
N ASP A 15 -36.27 -20.42 19.34
CA ASP A 15 -36.72 -19.18 18.69
C ASP A 15 -35.71 -18.02 18.83
N GLN A 16 -34.53 -18.24 19.40
CA GLN A 16 -33.48 -17.22 19.30
C GLN A 16 -32.94 -17.18 17.86
N PRO A 17 -32.90 -15.99 17.22
CA PRO A 17 -32.28 -15.86 15.92
C PRO A 17 -30.82 -16.32 16.03
N PRO A 18 -30.31 -17.02 15.01
CA PRO A 18 -28.93 -17.51 15.04
C PRO A 18 -27.98 -16.34 15.32
N PRO A 19 -26.93 -16.57 16.12
CA PRO A 19 -25.96 -15.53 16.41
C PRO A 19 -25.35 -15.05 15.10
N PHE A 20 -25.18 -13.73 14.97
CA PHE A 20 -24.52 -13.14 13.80
C PHE A 20 -23.13 -13.75 13.64
N SER A 21 -22.90 -14.46 12.54
CA SER A 21 -21.57 -14.94 12.19
C SER A 21 -20.71 -13.76 11.75
N ILE A 22 -19.51 -13.61 12.32
CA ILE A 22 -18.53 -12.61 11.85
C ILE A 22 -18.19 -12.96 10.40
N TYR A 23 -18.51 -12.06 9.49
CA TYR A 23 -18.19 -12.22 8.08
C TYR A 23 -16.66 -12.28 7.89
N LYS A 24 -16.19 -13.27 7.13
CA LYS A 24 -14.78 -13.44 6.76
C LYS A 24 -14.67 -13.48 5.25
N ALA A 25 -14.07 -12.45 4.67
CA ALA A 25 -13.88 -12.36 3.24
C ALA A 25 -12.88 -13.42 2.73
N LYS A 26 -13.12 -13.93 1.52
CA LYS A 26 -12.16 -14.81 0.85
C LYS A 26 -10.97 -14.01 0.30
N THR A 27 -9.82 -14.16 0.94
CA THR A 27 -8.55 -13.56 0.53
C THR A 27 -7.57 -14.59 -0.02
N ASN A 28 -6.64 -14.13 -0.86
CA ASN A 28 -5.46 -14.87 -1.25
C ASN A 28 -4.24 -13.99 -0.99
N GLN A 29 -3.19 -14.58 -0.44
CA GLN A 29 -1.88 -13.93 -0.46
C GLN A 29 -1.33 -13.98 -1.87
N VAL A 30 -0.86 -12.83 -2.33
CA VAL A 30 -0.25 -12.66 -3.63
C VAL A 30 1.21 -12.36 -3.39
N ASP A 31 2.03 -13.41 -3.49
CA ASP A 31 3.47 -13.25 -3.54
C ASP A 31 3.84 -12.78 -4.95
N ASN A 32 4.36 -11.55 -5.03
CA ASN A 32 4.94 -11.07 -6.28
C ASN A 32 6.44 -11.40 -6.34
N LEU A 33 7.02 -11.29 -7.54
CA LEU A 33 8.45 -11.53 -7.79
C LEU A 33 9.38 -10.65 -6.94
N GLU A 34 8.85 -9.60 -6.30
CA GLU A 34 9.56 -8.67 -5.43
C GLU A 34 9.44 -9.06 -3.95
N GLY A 35 8.92 -10.26 -3.64
CA GLY A 35 8.80 -10.80 -2.28
C GLY A 35 7.82 -10.02 -1.39
N ARG A 36 6.89 -9.27 -1.99
CA ARG A 36 5.83 -8.57 -1.25
C ARG A 36 4.68 -9.53 -1.01
N HIS A 37 4.18 -9.55 0.23
CA HIS A 37 2.93 -10.20 0.57
C HIS A 37 1.81 -9.17 0.39
N ASP A 38 1.24 -9.15 -0.82
CA ASP A 38 0.04 -8.38 -1.12
C ASP A 38 -1.20 -9.26 -0.85
N ILE A 39 -2.35 -8.64 -0.61
CA ILE A 39 -3.60 -9.34 -0.36
C ILE A 39 -4.54 -9.06 -1.51
N ALA A 40 -5.06 -10.11 -2.14
CA ALA A 40 -6.11 -9.99 -3.14
C ALA A 40 -7.37 -10.69 -2.70
N ALA A 41 -8.47 -9.95 -2.66
CA ALA A 41 -9.81 -10.46 -2.41
C ALA A 41 -10.62 -10.47 -3.72
N HIS A 42 -11.18 -11.62 -4.03
CA HIS A 42 -12.14 -11.83 -5.12
C HIS A 42 -13.51 -12.20 -4.55
N ASP A 43 -13.90 -11.55 -3.45
CA ASP A 43 -15.11 -11.89 -2.72
C ASP A 43 -16.31 -11.12 -3.30
N ALA A 44 -17.38 -11.84 -3.64
CA ALA A 44 -18.58 -11.24 -4.22
C ALA A 44 -19.24 -10.23 -3.27
N HIS A 45 -19.26 -10.49 -1.97
CA HIS A 45 -19.90 -9.62 -0.99
C HIS A 45 -19.15 -8.28 -0.87
N LEU A 46 -17.81 -8.31 -0.88
CA LEU A 46 -16.98 -7.09 -0.91
C LEU A 46 -17.15 -6.25 -2.18
N ASN A 47 -17.71 -6.81 -3.25
CA ASN A 47 -17.93 -6.10 -4.51
C ASN A 47 -19.33 -5.47 -4.65
N THR A 48 -20.23 -5.79 -3.71
CA THR A 48 -21.63 -5.35 -3.72
C THR A 48 -22.04 -4.61 -2.45
N ASP A 49 -21.31 -4.78 -1.35
CA ASP A 49 -21.60 -4.15 -0.06
C ASP A 49 -20.43 -3.26 0.38
N GLY A 50 -20.64 -1.95 0.34
CA GLY A 50 -19.64 -0.96 0.75
C GLY A 50 -19.27 -1.05 2.23
N GLU A 51 -20.14 -1.58 3.11
CA GLU A 51 -19.83 -1.74 4.55
C GLU A 51 -18.89 -2.89 4.75
N ALA A 52 -19.18 -4.01 4.09
CA ALA A 52 -18.32 -5.18 4.11
C ALA A 52 -16.93 -4.80 3.59
N LEU A 53 -16.84 -4.04 2.49
CA LEU A 53 -15.57 -3.56 1.95
C LEU A 53 -14.85 -2.61 2.90
N TYR A 54 -15.52 -1.59 3.43
CA TYR A 54 -14.93 -0.63 4.37
C TYR A 54 -14.34 -1.35 5.59
N ARG A 55 -15.12 -2.21 6.25
CA ARG A 55 -14.66 -3.00 7.41
C ARG A 55 -13.50 -3.91 7.05
N PHE A 56 -13.59 -4.60 5.91
CA PHE A 56 -12.52 -5.46 5.43
C PHE A 56 -11.19 -4.71 5.28
N ILE A 57 -11.21 -3.50 4.72
CA ILE A 57 -10.01 -2.67 4.59
C ILE A 57 -9.44 -2.30 5.97
N LEU A 58 -10.29 -1.89 6.92
CA LEU A 58 -9.86 -1.57 8.27
C LEU A 58 -9.22 -2.78 8.97
N ASP A 59 -9.91 -3.92 8.94
CA ASP A 59 -9.45 -5.17 9.56
C ASP A 59 -8.10 -5.58 8.96
N GLN A 60 -8.01 -5.65 7.63
CA GLN A 60 -6.77 -6.02 6.96
C GLN A 60 -5.64 -5.01 7.19
N SER A 61 -5.94 -3.71 7.29
CA SER A 61 -4.93 -2.69 7.62
C SER A 61 -4.37 -2.86 9.03
N SER A 62 -5.17 -3.39 9.96
CA SER A 62 -4.78 -3.62 11.35
C SER A 62 -4.03 -4.94 11.53
N GLU A 63 -4.45 -5.99 10.83
CA GLU A 63 -3.84 -7.31 10.86
C GLU A 63 -2.50 -7.34 10.12
N ASN A 64 -2.44 -6.67 8.96
CA ASN A 64 -1.26 -6.67 8.10
C ASN A 64 -0.53 -5.34 8.26
N LYS A 65 0.34 -5.27 9.26
CA LYS A 65 1.14 -4.08 9.53
C LYS A 65 2.20 -3.89 8.42
N PRO A 66 2.47 -2.63 8.02
CA PRO A 66 3.51 -2.36 7.04
C PRO A 66 4.88 -2.80 7.57
N MET A 67 5.63 -3.47 6.71
CA MET A 67 7.02 -3.86 6.97
C MET A 67 7.88 -3.31 5.85
N LEU A 68 8.94 -2.61 6.21
CA LEU A 68 9.91 -2.10 5.26
C LEU A 68 10.88 -3.22 4.93
N ARG A 69 10.96 -3.58 3.65
CA ARG A 69 11.98 -4.48 3.13
C ARG A 69 12.99 -3.69 2.31
N LEU A 70 14.25 -3.92 2.60
CA LEU A 70 15.40 -3.44 1.85
C LEU A 70 16.05 -4.62 1.14
N ASP A 71 16.04 -4.62 -0.19
CA ASP A 71 16.79 -5.58 -0.97
C ASP A 71 18.21 -5.05 -1.25
N ILE A 72 19.21 -5.90 -1.07
CA ILE A 72 20.64 -5.58 -1.22
C ILE A 72 21.25 -6.59 -2.18
N ASP A 73 21.65 -6.10 -3.36
CA ASP A 73 22.26 -6.91 -4.41
C ASP A 73 23.68 -6.42 -4.68
N GLY A 74 24.65 -7.34 -4.59
CA GLY A 74 26.04 -7.12 -4.98
C GLY A 74 26.35 -7.89 -6.24
N SER A 75 26.87 -7.22 -7.27
CA SER A 75 27.39 -7.86 -8.48
C SER A 75 28.79 -7.39 -8.84
N SER A 76 29.53 -8.22 -9.59
CA SER A 76 30.81 -7.88 -10.19
C SER A 76 30.84 -8.24 -11.67
N ILE A 77 31.68 -7.55 -12.44
CA ILE A 77 31.90 -7.88 -13.86
C ILE A 77 33.03 -8.91 -13.95
N SER A 78 32.76 -10.06 -14.56
CA SER A 78 33.76 -11.08 -14.84
C SER A 78 34.00 -11.21 -16.35
N ASN A 79 35.28 -11.34 -16.74
CA ASN A 79 35.70 -11.43 -18.14
C ASN A 79 36.25 -12.82 -18.50
N MET A 80 35.62 -13.89 -18.03
CA MET A 80 36.15 -15.26 -18.21
C MET A 80 36.22 -15.72 -19.68
N THR A 81 35.44 -15.13 -20.58
CA THR A 81 35.34 -15.55 -22.00
C THR A 81 35.52 -14.42 -23.01
N GLY A 82 36.05 -13.26 -22.59
CA GLY A 82 36.15 -12.06 -23.44
C GLY A 82 34.83 -11.29 -23.62
N THR A 83 33.73 -11.78 -23.05
CA THR A 83 32.47 -11.04 -22.90
C THR A 83 32.30 -10.66 -21.44
N PRO A 84 32.07 -9.38 -21.10
CA PRO A 84 31.76 -8.97 -19.74
C PRO A 84 30.44 -9.59 -19.31
N LEU A 85 30.50 -10.43 -18.28
CA LEU A 85 29.32 -11.05 -17.65
C LEU A 85 29.16 -10.50 -16.24
N THR A 86 27.99 -9.92 -15.98
CA THR A 86 27.58 -9.55 -14.62
C THR A 86 27.33 -10.82 -13.83
N LYS A 87 28.12 -11.01 -12.77
CA LYS A 87 27.99 -12.09 -11.81
C LYS A 87 27.41 -11.52 -10.53
N THR A 88 26.31 -12.11 -10.04
CA THR A 88 25.81 -11.80 -8.69
C THR A 88 26.73 -12.45 -7.66
N ASP A 89 27.32 -11.64 -6.79
CA ASP A 89 28.18 -12.11 -5.70
C ASP A 89 27.34 -12.41 -4.45
N PHE A 90 26.35 -11.57 -4.16
CA PHE A 90 25.36 -11.81 -3.13
C PHE A 90 24.04 -11.11 -3.45
N SER A 91 22.95 -11.65 -2.89
CA SER A 91 21.62 -11.07 -2.93
C SER A 91 20.90 -11.48 -1.66
N PHE A 92 20.52 -10.50 -0.83
CA PHE A 92 19.75 -10.74 0.38
C PHE A 92 18.86 -9.53 0.67
N TYR A 93 17.94 -9.69 1.63
CA TYR A 93 17.07 -8.62 2.07
C TYR A 93 17.10 -8.45 3.57
N ILE A 94 16.81 -7.23 4.02
CA ILE A 94 16.61 -6.88 5.43
C ILE A 94 15.17 -6.44 5.61
N ASP A 95 14.46 -7.17 6.45
CA ASP A 95 13.13 -6.77 6.91
C ASP A 95 13.28 -5.91 8.18
N VAL A 96 12.82 -4.67 8.08
CA VAL A 96 12.83 -3.69 9.16
C VAL A 96 11.40 -3.59 9.72
N PRO A 97 11.09 -4.30 10.82
CA PRO A 97 9.77 -4.19 11.44
C PRO A 97 9.62 -2.81 12.06
N LEU A 98 8.42 -2.24 11.93
CA LEU A 98 8.06 -1.05 12.69
C LEU A 98 7.83 -1.42 14.16
N PRO A 99 8.34 -0.63 15.12
CA PRO A 99 8.00 -0.77 16.53
C PRO A 99 6.48 -0.86 16.72
N ALA A 100 6.03 -1.69 17.67
CA ALA A 100 4.60 -1.99 17.84
C ALA A 100 3.77 -0.72 18.12
N GLU A 101 4.36 0.23 18.84
CA GLU A 101 3.81 1.52 19.17
C GLU A 101 3.57 2.34 17.91
N LEU A 102 4.57 2.46 17.04
CA LEU A 102 4.46 3.19 15.76
C LEU A 102 3.51 2.51 14.80
N ALA A 103 3.53 1.17 14.75
CA ALA A 103 2.62 0.41 13.90
C ALA A 103 1.15 0.55 14.32
N SER A 104 0.87 0.92 15.57
CA SER A 104 -0.48 1.20 16.06
C SER A 104 -0.94 2.65 15.82
N GLN A 105 -0.02 3.55 15.51
CA GLN A 105 -0.27 4.99 15.29
C GLN A 105 -0.43 5.33 13.80
N GLY A 106 -0.68 4.34 12.94
CA GLY A 106 -0.78 4.54 11.51
C GLY A 106 -1.82 5.61 11.14
N VAL A 107 -1.45 6.48 10.20
CA VAL A 107 -2.32 7.56 9.73
C VAL A 107 -3.06 7.11 8.49
N GLN A 108 -4.40 7.16 8.54
CA GLN A 108 -5.22 6.99 7.34
C GLN A 108 -5.22 8.30 6.55
N TRP A 109 -4.87 8.20 5.27
CA TRP A 109 -4.75 9.35 4.40
C TRP A 109 -5.37 9.04 3.05
N SER A 110 -5.63 10.10 2.28
CA SER A 110 -6.13 9.97 0.92
C SER A 110 -5.39 10.92 0.00
N LEU A 111 -5.37 10.59 -1.28
CA LEU A 111 -4.92 11.54 -2.31
C LEU A 111 -5.89 12.73 -2.34
N SER A 112 -5.35 13.92 -2.57
CA SER A 112 -6.17 15.11 -2.83
C SER A 112 -6.94 14.96 -4.14
N ASP A 113 -8.08 15.63 -4.28
CA ASP A 113 -8.91 15.50 -5.48
C ASP A 113 -8.23 16.06 -6.74
N ASP A 114 -7.34 17.04 -6.59
CA ASP A 114 -6.53 17.61 -7.66
C ASP A 114 -5.31 16.76 -8.08
N GLU A 115 -5.04 15.66 -7.36
CA GLU A 115 -3.95 14.73 -7.69
C GLU A 115 -4.40 13.66 -8.70
N PRO A 116 -3.58 13.36 -9.73
CA PRO A 116 -3.88 12.32 -10.72
C PRO A 116 -3.98 10.92 -10.10
N ALA A 117 -5.21 10.40 -9.98
CA ALA A 117 -5.51 9.10 -9.39
C ALA A 117 -6.56 8.33 -10.20
N TYR A 118 -6.64 7.00 -10.03
CA TYR A 118 -7.74 6.24 -10.61
C TYR A 118 -9.01 6.43 -9.77
N ARG A 119 -10.05 7.06 -10.33
CA ARG A 119 -11.31 7.40 -9.63
C ARG A 119 -12.54 6.73 -10.24
N GLY A 120 -12.36 5.48 -10.65
CA GLY A 120 -13.38 4.63 -11.26
C GLY A 120 -13.30 4.49 -12.79
N ARG A 121 -12.40 5.21 -13.48
CA ARG A 121 -12.09 5.02 -14.92
C ARG A 121 -10.76 4.31 -15.14
N SER A 122 -10.50 3.89 -16.38
CA SER A 122 -9.25 3.24 -16.81
C SER A 122 -8.09 4.22 -17.02
N SER A 123 -8.33 5.52 -16.85
CA SER A 123 -7.31 6.56 -16.86
C SER A 123 -7.26 7.24 -15.50
N ARG A 124 -6.10 7.85 -15.18
CA ARG A 124 -5.98 8.74 -14.03
C ARG A 124 -6.78 10.02 -14.29
N GLU A 125 -7.44 10.47 -13.24
CA GLU A 125 -8.36 11.61 -13.23
C GLU A 125 -7.99 12.55 -12.09
N VAL A 126 -8.25 13.83 -12.31
CA VAL A 126 -8.29 14.87 -11.29
C VAL A 126 -9.74 15.34 -11.16
N GLU A 127 -10.14 15.71 -9.96
CA GLU A 127 -11.48 16.17 -9.63
C GLU A 127 -11.39 17.61 -9.13
N LYS A 128 -12.01 18.53 -9.86
CA LYS A 128 -12.09 19.96 -9.51
C LYS A 128 -13.53 20.40 -9.63
N ASP A 129 -14.06 21.08 -8.61
CA ASP A 129 -15.45 21.55 -8.57
C ASP A 129 -16.48 20.45 -8.89
N ASN A 130 -16.27 19.25 -8.33
CA ASN A 130 -17.06 18.03 -8.58
C ASN A 130 -17.09 17.56 -10.05
N LYS A 131 -16.14 18.00 -10.88
CA LYS A 131 -15.95 17.55 -12.26
C LYS A 131 -14.69 16.72 -12.35
N LYS A 132 -14.83 15.52 -12.92
CA LYS A 132 -13.71 14.60 -13.17
C LYS A 132 -13.15 14.81 -14.57
N ASP A 133 -11.90 15.27 -14.61
CA ASP A 133 -11.15 15.46 -15.84
C ASP A 133 -10.02 14.44 -15.95
N LYS A 134 -9.78 13.95 -17.17
CA LYS A 134 -8.67 13.03 -17.43
C LYS A 134 -7.35 13.79 -17.28
N ALA A 135 -6.44 13.28 -16.45
CA ALA A 135 -5.11 13.84 -16.30
C ALA A 135 -4.29 13.61 -17.58
N SER A 136 -3.54 14.63 -17.99
CA SER A 136 -2.65 14.50 -19.16
C SER A 136 -1.46 13.58 -18.84
N SER A 137 -0.88 12.96 -19.86
CA SER A 137 0.28 12.08 -19.66
C SER A 137 1.48 12.82 -19.04
N SER A 138 1.70 14.09 -19.42
CA SER A 138 2.77 14.91 -18.86
C SER A 138 2.50 15.25 -17.40
N GLN A 139 1.26 15.59 -17.04
CA GLN A 139 0.85 15.81 -15.65
C GLN A 139 1.05 14.57 -14.80
N VAL A 140 0.64 13.40 -15.29
CA VAL A 140 0.85 12.11 -14.60
C VAL A 140 2.34 11.83 -14.38
N LYS A 141 3.18 12.03 -15.41
CA LYS A 141 4.62 11.81 -15.31
C LYS A 141 5.27 12.76 -14.30
N ALA A 142 4.93 14.05 -14.34
CA ALA A 142 5.45 15.05 -13.41
C ALA A 142 5.04 14.72 -11.96
N TYR A 143 3.76 14.43 -11.74
CA TYR A 143 3.24 14.02 -10.43
C TYR A 143 3.95 12.78 -9.88
N LEU A 144 4.11 11.73 -10.70
CA LEU A 144 4.80 10.51 -10.28
C LEU A 144 6.27 10.78 -9.91
N LYS A 145 6.98 11.59 -10.71
CA LYS A 145 8.36 11.97 -10.44
C LYS A 145 8.49 12.73 -9.12
N GLU A 146 7.59 13.68 -8.87
CA GLU A 146 7.61 14.47 -7.63
C GLU A 146 7.24 13.61 -6.41
N ARG A 147 6.19 12.79 -6.51
CA ARG A 147 5.79 11.88 -5.44
C ARG A 147 6.92 10.92 -5.08
N GLU A 148 7.62 10.40 -6.07
CA GLU A 148 8.78 9.53 -5.86
C GLU A 148 9.91 10.29 -5.15
N ALA A 149 10.30 11.47 -5.63
CA ALA A 149 11.35 12.28 -4.99
C ALA A 149 11.01 12.63 -3.51
N ARG A 150 9.74 12.88 -3.22
CA ARG A 150 9.26 13.16 -1.85
C ARG A 150 9.26 11.91 -0.99
N ARG A 151 8.81 10.77 -1.53
CA ARG A 151 8.89 9.46 -0.88
C ARG A 151 10.32 9.15 -0.49
N GLU A 152 11.27 9.35 -1.40
CA GLU A 152 12.69 9.11 -1.19
C GLU A 152 13.32 10.04 -0.12
N SER A 153 12.72 11.22 0.08
CA SER A 153 13.09 12.16 1.14
C SER A 153 12.35 11.92 2.46
N GLY A 154 11.52 10.87 2.55
CA GLY A 154 10.75 10.53 3.74
C GLY A 154 9.59 11.46 4.05
N LEU A 155 9.14 12.26 3.08
CA LEU A 155 8.00 13.15 3.28
C LEU A 155 6.68 12.37 3.31
N PRO A 156 5.71 12.77 4.16
CA PRO A 156 4.42 12.10 4.21
C PRO A 156 3.67 12.26 2.87
N PRO A 157 2.98 11.22 2.38
CA PRO A 157 2.37 11.23 1.04
C PRO A 157 1.21 12.23 0.91
N TRP A 158 0.58 12.63 2.00
CA TRP A 158 -0.48 13.66 2.01
C TRP A 158 0.03 15.10 2.06
N ALA A 159 1.35 15.32 2.00
CA ALA A 159 1.97 16.64 1.99
C ALA A 159 2.28 17.18 0.58
N MET A 160 1.81 16.52 -0.49
CA MET A 160 2.10 16.89 -1.89
C MET A 160 1.85 18.38 -2.18
N ASN A 161 0.73 18.93 -1.69
CA ASN A 161 0.32 20.29 -2.02
C ASN A 161 0.86 21.37 -1.06
N LEU A 162 1.78 21.02 -0.16
CA LEU A 162 2.33 21.98 0.80
C LEU A 162 3.52 22.76 0.22
N PRO A 163 3.65 24.05 0.55
CA PRO A 163 4.84 24.83 0.23
C PRO A 163 6.05 24.33 1.03
N SER A 164 7.25 24.54 0.50
CA SER A 164 8.49 23.95 1.03
C SER A 164 8.81 24.37 2.47
N ASP A 165 8.38 25.56 2.91
CA ASP A 165 8.55 26.07 4.27
C ASP A 165 7.64 25.37 5.30
N GLN A 166 6.55 24.75 4.83
CA GLN A 166 5.63 23.97 5.65
C GLN A 166 5.99 22.48 5.71
N LEU A 167 6.88 22.01 4.83
CA LEU A 167 7.29 20.60 4.84
C LEU A 167 8.05 20.26 6.13
N PRO A 168 7.80 19.08 6.72
CA PRO A 168 8.53 18.56 7.86
C PRO A 168 9.83 17.94 7.35
N ILE A 169 10.78 18.77 6.90
CA ILE A 169 12.11 18.31 6.49
C ILE A 169 13.05 18.46 7.69
N ARG A 170 13.64 17.36 8.14
CA ARG A 170 14.64 17.37 9.22
C ARG A 170 15.95 17.95 8.68
N GLY A 171 16.06 19.28 8.70
CA GLY A 171 17.23 20.03 8.26
C GLY A 171 18.06 20.63 9.41
N GLU A 172 19.21 21.20 9.07
CA GLU A 172 20.05 21.94 10.02
C GLU A 172 19.24 23.09 10.66
N GLY A 173 19.21 23.13 12.00
CA GLY A 173 18.48 24.14 12.77
C GLY A 173 17.02 23.85 13.07
N MET A 174 16.43 22.74 12.55
CA MET A 174 15.12 22.29 13.01
C MET A 174 15.26 21.44 14.27
N SER A 175 14.72 21.90 15.40
CA SER A 175 14.65 21.08 16.61
C SER A 175 13.69 19.91 16.39
N GLU A 176 13.97 18.80 17.07
CA GLU A 176 13.11 17.61 17.04
C GLU A 176 11.67 17.92 17.47
N ALA A 177 11.50 18.73 18.52
CA ALA A 177 10.18 19.18 18.97
C ALA A 177 9.40 19.93 17.87
N LYS A 178 10.04 20.84 17.14
CA LYS A 178 9.40 21.58 16.05
C LYS A 178 9.07 20.69 14.85
N TYR A 179 9.94 19.71 14.56
CA TYR A 179 9.66 18.70 13.53
C TYR A 179 8.43 17.86 13.89
N ILE A 180 8.35 17.38 15.14
CA ILE A 180 7.22 16.60 15.65
C ILE A 180 5.93 17.44 15.62
N GLU A 181 5.98 18.69 16.06
CA GLU A 181 4.83 19.61 16.04
C GLU A 181 4.29 19.80 14.61
N LYS A 182 5.18 20.04 13.64
CA LYS A 182 4.81 20.16 12.22
C LYS A 182 4.18 18.87 11.69
N LEU A 183 4.79 17.72 11.96
CA LEU A 183 4.25 16.43 11.54
C LEU A 183 2.84 16.22 12.11
N TRP A 184 2.67 16.43 13.40
CA TRP A 184 1.38 16.22 14.05
C TRP A 184 0.29 17.12 13.47
N GLY A 185 0.61 18.38 13.18
CA GLY A 185 -0.32 19.29 12.49
C GLY A 185 -0.74 18.81 11.10
N LEU A 186 0.16 18.13 10.37
CA LEU A 186 -0.15 17.52 9.08
C LEU A 186 -0.99 16.26 9.19
N GLU A 187 -0.73 15.43 10.20
CA GLU A 187 -1.45 14.18 10.45
C GLU A 187 -2.93 14.44 10.77
N GLN A 188 -3.24 15.52 11.49
CA GLN A 188 -4.62 15.94 11.75
C GLN A 188 -5.43 16.23 10.49
N ASN A 189 -4.77 16.50 9.36
CA ASN A 189 -5.39 16.81 8.08
C ASN A 189 -4.88 15.88 6.96
N ALA A 190 -4.57 14.63 7.27
CA ALA A 190 -4.03 13.67 6.29
C ALA A 190 -5.05 13.22 5.24
N TRP A 191 -6.36 13.32 5.55
CA TRP A 191 -7.43 13.05 4.61
C TRP A 191 -7.66 14.27 3.69
N LYS A 192 -7.37 14.13 2.40
CA LYS A 192 -7.42 15.23 1.41
C LYS A 192 -8.53 15.10 0.36
N SER A 193 -9.18 13.94 0.27
CA SER A 193 -10.26 13.71 -0.68
C SER A 193 -11.55 14.28 -0.14
N SER A 194 -12.40 14.83 -1.01
CA SER A 194 -13.78 15.21 -0.66
C SER A 194 -14.65 14.04 -0.23
N LYS A 195 -14.27 12.81 -0.57
CA LYS A 195 -14.96 11.58 -0.19
C LYS A 195 -14.25 10.87 0.94
N SER A 196 -15.02 10.37 1.90
CA SER A 196 -14.58 9.44 2.94
C SER A 196 -14.21 8.07 2.36
N LEU A 197 -13.48 7.26 3.14
CA LEU A 197 -13.15 5.88 2.75
C LEU A 197 -14.42 5.06 2.49
N ARG A 198 -15.47 5.30 3.29
CA ARG A 198 -16.77 4.66 3.15
C ARG A 198 -17.43 5.00 1.82
N GLU A 199 -17.47 6.27 1.45
CA GLU A 199 -18.05 6.70 0.17
C GLU A 199 -17.26 6.14 -1.02
N TRP A 200 -15.93 6.05 -0.91
CA TRP A 200 -15.12 5.37 -1.94
C TRP A 200 -15.46 3.88 -2.06
N ALA A 201 -15.70 3.20 -0.95
CA ALA A 201 -16.12 1.80 -0.94
C ALA A 201 -17.51 1.62 -1.58
N ASP A 202 -18.44 2.54 -1.29
CA ASP A 202 -19.76 2.57 -1.92
C ASP A 202 -19.70 2.81 -3.42
N ASP A 203 -18.94 3.81 -3.85
CA ASP A 203 -18.73 4.10 -5.27
C ASP A 203 -18.16 2.89 -6.01
N PHE A 204 -17.19 2.20 -5.41
CA PHE A 204 -16.64 0.97 -5.95
C PHE A 204 -17.71 -0.12 -6.07
N CYS A 205 -18.52 -0.35 -5.03
CA CYS A 205 -19.56 -1.38 -5.05
C CYS A 205 -20.64 -1.08 -6.08
N ASN A 206 -21.05 0.19 -6.21
CA ASN A 206 -22.05 0.65 -7.16
C ASN A 206 -21.54 0.66 -8.62
N ALA A 207 -20.22 0.62 -8.86
CA ALA A 207 -19.69 0.55 -10.22
C ALA A 207 -20.02 -0.80 -10.89
N SER A 208 -20.65 -0.73 -12.07
CA SER A 208 -21.04 -1.90 -12.88
C SER A 208 -19.91 -2.49 -13.75
N LYS A 209 -18.67 -2.00 -13.59
CA LYS A 209 -17.53 -2.42 -14.43
C LYS A 209 -17.01 -3.79 -13.99
N SER A 210 -16.82 -4.69 -14.95
CA SER A 210 -16.24 -6.02 -14.72
C SER A 210 -14.76 -6.01 -14.31
N LEU A 211 -14.04 -4.93 -14.66
CA LEU A 211 -12.63 -4.71 -14.37
C LEU A 211 -12.40 -3.58 -13.36
N LYS A 212 -13.32 -3.40 -12.41
CA LYS A 212 -13.07 -2.50 -11.28
C LYS A 212 -12.05 -3.10 -10.33
N GLU A 213 -11.27 -2.23 -9.69
CA GLU A 213 -10.35 -2.58 -8.62
C GLU A 213 -10.45 -1.51 -7.53
N PHE A 214 -10.53 -1.95 -6.28
CA PHE A 214 -10.29 -1.10 -5.13
C PHE A 214 -8.89 -1.43 -4.61
N ALA A 215 -8.01 -0.43 -4.57
CA ALA A 215 -6.65 -0.60 -4.10
C ALA A 215 -6.43 0.25 -2.84
N PHE A 216 -6.04 -0.42 -1.76
CA PHE A 216 -5.57 0.23 -0.54
C PHE A 216 -4.07 -0.05 -0.40
N GLN A 217 -3.28 1.00 -0.21
CA GLN A 217 -1.84 0.90 -0.15
C GLN A 217 -1.34 1.45 1.19
N GLN A 218 -0.63 0.62 1.93
CA GLN A 218 0.17 1.07 3.06
C GLN A 218 1.52 1.60 2.58
N GLU A 219 2.00 2.65 3.22
CA GLU A 219 3.29 3.29 2.93
C GLU A 219 3.98 3.64 4.26
N VAL A 220 5.31 3.67 4.26
CA VAL A 220 6.13 4.13 5.38
C VAL A 220 6.70 5.50 5.02
N TYR A 221 6.62 6.44 5.94
CA TYR A 221 7.16 7.81 5.79
C TYR A 221 8.06 8.17 6.97
N GLY A 222 8.70 9.34 6.90
CA GLY A 222 9.63 9.86 7.92
C GLY A 222 11.08 9.39 7.76
N TRP A 223 11.35 8.46 6.85
CA TRP A 223 12.68 7.92 6.58
C TRP A 223 13.28 8.55 5.33
N ASP A 224 14.45 9.18 5.47
CA ASP A 224 15.24 9.66 4.33
C ASP A 224 15.96 8.46 3.69
N PHE A 225 15.31 7.87 2.68
CA PHE A 225 15.82 6.70 1.99
C PHE A 225 17.08 7.00 1.18
N ASN A 226 17.25 8.23 0.69
CA ASN A 226 18.48 8.65 0.02
C ASN A 226 19.67 8.62 0.99
N LYS A 227 19.49 9.18 2.18
CA LYS A 227 20.50 9.15 3.24
C LYS A 227 20.77 7.72 3.69
N LEU A 228 19.74 6.90 3.86
CA LEU A 228 19.90 5.51 4.25
C LEU A 228 20.66 4.69 3.19
N ARG A 229 20.33 4.85 1.90
CA ARG A 229 21.09 4.25 0.79
C ARG A 229 22.55 4.66 0.83
N SER A 230 22.82 5.95 1.00
CA SER A 230 24.18 6.49 1.08
C SER A 230 24.97 5.89 2.24
N LEU A 231 24.37 5.82 3.43
CA LEU A 231 24.98 5.20 4.61
C LEU A 231 25.26 3.71 4.42
N LEU A 232 24.30 2.95 3.88
CA LEU A 232 24.47 1.52 3.64
C LEU A 232 25.55 1.24 2.59
N ARG A 233 25.52 1.99 1.48
CA ARG A 233 26.56 1.92 0.45
C ARG A 233 27.93 2.15 1.05
N LYS A 234 28.08 3.24 1.82
CA LYS A 234 29.31 3.58 2.51
C LYS A 234 29.78 2.45 3.44
N THR A 235 28.87 1.87 4.22
CA THR A 235 29.18 0.75 5.12
C THR A 235 29.70 -0.47 4.33
N VAL A 236 29.01 -0.87 3.26
CA VAL A 236 29.38 -2.04 2.46
C VAL A 236 30.71 -1.83 1.71
N GLU A 237 30.90 -0.66 1.11
CA GLU A 237 32.09 -0.36 0.31
C GLU A 237 33.31 -0.08 1.20
N GLU A 238 33.19 0.78 2.22
CA GLU A 238 34.33 1.22 3.03
C GLU A 238 34.64 0.30 4.20
N GLN A 239 33.62 -0.20 4.92
CA GLN A 239 33.85 -0.98 6.14
C GLN A 239 34.00 -2.48 5.85
N LEU A 240 33.21 -3.00 4.91
CA LEU A 240 33.29 -4.41 4.51
C LEU A 240 34.24 -4.64 3.32
N GLY A 241 34.69 -3.57 2.65
CA GLY A 241 35.68 -3.64 1.58
C GLY A 241 35.15 -4.24 0.28
N TYR A 242 33.82 -4.26 0.07
CA TYR A 242 33.24 -4.74 -1.18
C TYR A 242 33.49 -3.73 -2.32
N LYS A 243 33.98 -4.22 -3.46
CA LYS A 243 34.40 -3.40 -4.61
C LYS A 243 33.55 -3.60 -5.87
N GLY A 244 32.53 -4.44 -5.80
CA GLY A 244 31.60 -4.64 -6.91
C GLY A 244 30.54 -3.55 -6.97
N ASP A 245 29.65 -3.66 -7.94
CA ASP A 245 28.46 -2.84 -8.05
C ASP A 245 27.45 -3.27 -6.97
N LEU A 246 26.84 -2.27 -6.33
CA LEU A 246 25.84 -2.45 -5.28
C LEU A 246 24.54 -1.76 -5.71
N SER A 247 23.43 -2.50 -5.72
CA SER A 247 22.07 -1.99 -5.89
C SER A 247 21.31 -2.02 -4.56
N LEU A 248 20.67 -0.90 -4.23
CA LEU A 248 19.89 -0.68 -3.00
C LEU A 248 18.51 -0.07 -3.34
N ASP A 249 17.99 -0.39 -4.52
CA ASP A 249 16.97 0.45 -5.16
C ASP A 249 15.54 0.04 -4.76
N ARG A 250 15.38 -1.11 -4.09
CA ARG A 250 14.06 -1.67 -3.79
C ARG A 250 13.72 -1.52 -2.32
N TRP A 251 13.01 -0.44 -2.03
CA TRP A 251 12.27 -0.26 -0.77
C TRP A 251 10.84 -0.70 -0.98
N ASN A 252 10.50 -1.81 -0.35
CA ASN A 252 9.19 -2.42 -0.50
C ASN A 252 8.45 -2.36 0.84
N VAL A 253 7.30 -1.70 0.85
CA VAL A 253 6.36 -1.80 1.96
C VAL A 253 5.38 -2.92 1.62
N ARG A 254 5.35 -3.97 2.45
CA ARG A 254 4.31 -4.99 2.37
C ARG A 254 2.96 -4.40 2.81
N GLY A 255 1.87 -4.89 2.23
CA GLY A 255 0.53 -4.52 2.67
C GLY A 255 -0.30 -3.72 1.67
N ARG A 256 -0.22 -4.06 0.37
CA ARG A 256 -1.25 -3.64 -0.57
C ARG A 256 -2.43 -4.60 -0.50
N ILE A 257 -3.63 -4.04 -0.48
CA ILE A 257 -4.88 -4.78 -0.48
C ILE A 257 -5.62 -4.44 -1.77
N TYR A 258 -5.95 -5.46 -2.54
CA TYR A 258 -6.67 -5.37 -3.79
C TYR A 258 -8.01 -6.07 -3.65
N VAL A 259 -9.11 -5.37 -3.95
CA VAL A 259 -10.44 -5.98 -4.08
C VAL A 259 -10.87 -5.89 -5.53
N ARG A 260 -11.19 -7.05 -6.11
CA ARG A 260 -11.59 -7.18 -7.51
C ARG A 260 -12.85 -8.06 -7.61
N PRO A 261 -13.66 -7.94 -8.68
CA PRO A 261 -14.80 -8.81 -8.90
C PRO A 261 -14.43 -10.29 -8.92
N ASP A 262 -15.37 -11.14 -8.48
CA ASP A 262 -15.26 -12.60 -8.54
C ASP A 262 -15.54 -13.16 -9.94
N SER A 263 -14.82 -12.66 -10.95
CA SER A 263 -14.96 -13.14 -12.33
C SER A 263 -13.74 -13.93 -12.77
N THR A 264 -13.93 -14.93 -13.64
CA THR A 264 -12.84 -15.73 -14.23
C THR A 264 -11.81 -14.82 -14.91
N PHE A 265 -12.27 -13.77 -15.58
CA PHE A 265 -11.41 -12.81 -16.24
C PHE A 265 -10.61 -11.97 -15.23
N SER A 266 -11.23 -11.48 -14.17
CA SER A 266 -10.54 -10.75 -13.09
C SER A 266 -9.49 -11.60 -12.40
N LYS A 267 -9.77 -12.89 -12.16
CA LYS A 267 -8.82 -13.87 -11.62
C LYS A 267 -7.65 -14.11 -12.57
N LEU A 268 -7.91 -14.23 -13.87
CA LEU A 268 -6.88 -14.42 -14.90
C LEU A 268 -5.96 -13.18 -15.00
N VAL A 269 -6.55 -11.99 -15.07
CA VAL A 269 -5.80 -10.72 -15.12
C VAL A 269 -4.95 -10.55 -13.86
N SER A 270 -5.47 -10.92 -12.69
CA SER A 270 -4.71 -10.89 -11.44
C SER A 270 -3.47 -11.79 -11.52
N LYS A 271 -3.61 -13.02 -12.04
CA LYS A 271 -2.46 -13.91 -12.26
C LYS A 271 -1.43 -13.32 -13.22
N ILE A 272 -1.86 -12.63 -14.27
CA ILE A 272 -0.98 -12.00 -15.26
C ILE A 272 -0.24 -10.79 -14.67
N TRP A 273 -0.96 -9.92 -13.96
CA TRP A 273 -0.40 -8.71 -13.34
C TRP A 273 0.59 -9.01 -12.22
N HIS A 274 0.37 -10.09 -11.47
CA HIS A 274 1.23 -10.47 -10.35
C HIS A 274 2.28 -11.53 -10.71
N GLY A 275 2.07 -12.33 -11.76
CA GLY A 275 2.97 -13.38 -12.24
C GLY A 275 4.09 -12.93 -13.19
N GLY A 276 4.37 -11.62 -13.30
CA GLY A 276 5.53 -11.10 -14.04
C GLY A 276 5.38 -10.96 -15.56
N GLY A 277 4.17 -11.10 -16.12
CA GLY A 277 3.93 -11.06 -17.56
C GLY A 277 3.32 -9.75 -18.08
N ILE A 278 4.15 -8.90 -18.68
CA ILE A 278 3.85 -8.03 -19.86
C ILE A 278 2.91 -6.82 -19.66
N TRP A 279 2.04 -6.75 -18.66
CA TRP A 279 1.20 -5.57 -18.42
C TRP A 279 1.21 -5.14 -16.95
N LYS A 280 2.17 -4.29 -16.57
CA LYS A 280 2.01 -3.38 -15.43
C LYS A 280 1.82 -1.98 -16.01
N PRO A 281 0.64 -1.34 -15.91
CA PRO A 281 0.50 0.05 -16.29
C PRO A 281 1.33 0.88 -15.30
N GLY A 282 2.56 1.20 -15.70
CA GLY A 282 3.43 2.16 -15.02
C GLY A 282 4.59 1.61 -14.18
N SER A 283 5.08 0.38 -14.37
CA SER A 283 6.27 -0.08 -13.63
C SER A 283 7.37 -0.74 -14.47
N ARG A 284 7.46 -0.42 -15.75
CA ARG A 284 8.65 -0.67 -16.55
C ARG A 284 8.80 0.47 -17.53
N ASN A 285 9.49 1.49 -17.04
CA ASN A 285 10.32 2.45 -17.76
C ASN A 285 11.00 3.24 -16.65
N GLU A 286 12.03 2.61 -16.08
CA GLU A 286 13.19 3.35 -15.60
C GLU A 286 13.56 4.30 -16.73
N LEU A 287 13.59 5.58 -16.39
CA LEU A 287 14.02 6.65 -17.28
C LEU A 287 15.52 6.45 -17.54
N ASP A 288 15.93 6.59 -18.79
CA ASP A 288 17.33 6.79 -19.19
C ASP A 288 18.06 7.81 -18.28
#